data_AF-A0A660SQD5-F1
#
_entry.id   AF-A0A660SQD5-F1
#
_cell.length_a   1.000
_cell.length_b   1.000
_cell.length_c   1.000
_cell.angle_alpha   90.00
_cell.angle_beta   90.00
_cell.angle_gamma   90.00
#
_symmetry.space_group_name_H-M   'P 1'
#
loop_
_entity.id
_entity.type
_entity.pdbx_description
1 polymer ?
#
loop_
_entity_poly.entity_id
_entity_poly.type
_entity_poly.pdbx_seq_one_letter_code
_entity_poly.pdbx_strand_id
1 'polypeptide(L)'
;MKNLDDILIDLSASHLTVLLPSEYRYAGTAVYGKGIGAARRVINLKVDENYSGDKTDFKSPENSIRDYAMNQGWMESAIGFLTSASMDSYAASRLSFDKLRVETHLTSGLSNARAAGDEAEYRELLSEVKSGGTINTIVICNTPLTLQAAMEALMIAAGAKARVLQEMGVKSRVSDAIATGTGTDSSVI
;
A
#
# COMPACT_ATOMS: atom_id res chain seq x y z
N MET A 1 13.15 -16.91 -13.89
CA MET A 1 13.41 -15.88 -12.86
C MET A 1 13.58 -14.55 -13.55
N LYS A 2 13.07 -13.48 -12.96
CA LYS A 2 13.17 -12.13 -13.47
C LYS A 2 14.34 -11.41 -12.81
N ASN A 3 14.94 -10.45 -13.50
CA ASN A 3 15.92 -9.57 -12.89
C ASN A 3 15.20 -8.51 -12.06
N LEU A 4 15.60 -8.30 -10.80
CA LEU A 4 15.04 -7.20 -9.98
C LEU A 4 15.93 -5.95 -10.02
N ASP A 5 17.13 -6.04 -10.60
CA ASP A 5 18.06 -4.90 -10.68
C ASP A 5 17.58 -3.83 -11.68
N ASP A 6 16.61 -4.18 -12.51
CA ASP A 6 15.97 -3.30 -13.50
C ASP A 6 14.64 -2.68 -12.99
N ILE A 7 14.35 -2.79 -11.69
CA ILE A 7 13.23 -2.07 -11.07
C ILE A 7 13.59 -0.58 -11.00
N LEU A 8 12.71 0.26 -11.52
CA LEU A 8 12.86 1.72 -11.46
C LEU A 8 11.91 2.30 -10.42
N ILE A 9 12.46 3.10 -9.52
CA ILE A 9 11.72 3.80 -8.47
C ILE A 9 11.64 5.27 -8.84
N ASP A 10 10.42 5.78 -8.91
CA ASP A 10 10.13 7.21 -9.04
C ASP A 10 9.48 7.68 -7.73
N LEU A 11 10.20 8.48 -6.95
CA LEU A 11 9.74 9.00 -5.67
C LEU A 11 9.72 10.52 -5.72
N SER A 12 8.57 11.09 -5.37
CA SER A 12 8.37 12.53 -5.22
C SER A 12 7.52 12.83 -4.01
N ALA A 13 7.28 14.12 -3.74
CA ALA A 13 6.36 14.54 -2.68
C ALA A 13 4.91 14.06 -2.90
N SER A 14 4.51 13.76 -4.14
CA SER A 14 3.13 13.41 -4.50
C SER A 14 2.91 11.93 -4.74
N HIS A 15 3.95 11.13 -4.95
CA HIS A 15 3.79 9.71 -5.27
C HIS A 15 5.08 8.92 -5.09
N LEU A 16 4.90 7.62 -4.92
CA LEU A 16 5.90 6.59 -5.18
C LEU A 16 5.40 5.74 -6.35
N THR A 17 6.23 5.51 -7.36
CA THR A 17 5.96 4.55 -8.42
C THR A 17 7.07 3.51 -8.48
N VAL A 18 6.67 2.24 -8.55
CA VAL A 18 7.56 1.11 -8.80
C VAL A 18 7.29 0.58 -10.19
N LEU A 19 8.24 0.77 -11.10
CA LEU A 19 8.17 0.27 -12.47
C LEU A 19 8.99 -1.01 -12.59
N LEU A 20 8.30 -2.08 -12.95
CA LEU A 20 8.84 -3.42 -13.12
C LEU A 20 9.44 -3.58 -14.53
N PRO A 21 10.49 -4.42 -14.68
CA PRO A 21 11.15 -4.63 -15.97
C PRO A 21 10.29 -5.35 -17.01
N SER A 22 9.24 -6.03 -16.57
CA SER A 22 8.24 -6.70 -17.39
C SER A 22 6.91 -6.71 -16.65
N GLU A 23 5.87 -7.25 -17.25
CA GLU A 23 4.60 -7.45 -16.55
C GLU A 23 4.67 -8.62 -15.56
N TYR A 24 4.32 -8.39 -14.30
CA TYR A 24 4.25 -9.39 -13.23
C TYR A 24 2.80 -9.73 -12.94
N ARG A 25 2.55 -11.01 -12.62
CA ARG A 25 1.29 -11.39 -11.99
C ARG A 25 1.31 -10.93 -10.54
N TYR A 26 0.16 -10.49 -10.04
CA TYR A 26 0.04 -9.99 -8.68
C TYR A 26 -1.26 -10.45 -8.02
N ALA A 27 -1.26 -10.43 -6.69
CA ALA A 27 -2.45 -10.50 -5.86
C ALA A 27 -2.35 -9.48 -4.72
N GLY A 28 -3.43 -8.78 -4.40
CA GLY A 28 -3.41 -7.76 -3.37
C GLY A 28 -4.70 -6.97 -3.22
N THR A 29 -4.58 -5.88 -2.47
CA THR A 29 -5.68 -4.99 -2.08
C THR A 29 -5.50 -3.59 -2.65
N ALA A 30 -4.93 -3.49 -3.86
CA ALA A 30 -4.86 -2.24 -4.60
C ALA A 30 -6.27 -1.68 -4.87
N VAL A 31 -6.44 -0.37 -4.71
CA VAL A 31 -7.73 0.33 -4.90
C VAL A 31 -7.97 0.71 -6.36
N TYR A 32 -6.90 0.79 -7.15
CA TYR A 32 -6.96 0.90 -8.60
C TYR A 32 -6.32 -0.32 -9.25
N GLY A 33 -7.02 -0.90 -10.22
CA GLY A 33 -6.69 -2.20 -10.80
C GLY A 33 -7.65 -3.30 -10.34
N LYS A 34 -7.26 -4.55 -10.55
CA LYS A 34 -8.00 -5.73 -10.08
C LYS A 34 -7.38 -6.21 -8.76
N GLY A 35 -8.08 -7.03 -7.96
CA GLY A 35 -7.45 -7.65 -6.79
C GLY A 35 -6.40 -8.71 -7.17
N ILE A 36 -6.59 -9.36 -8.32
CA ILE A 36 -5.66 -10.33 -8.90
C ILE A 36 -5.53 -9.98 -10.38
N GLY A 37 -4.32 -9.96 -10.90
CA GLY A 37 -4.10 -9.62 -12.30
C GLY A 37 -2.65 -9.65 -12.71
N ALA A 38 -2.34 -8.81 -13.70
CA ALA A 38 -0.98 -8.57 -14.15
C ALA A 38 -0.75 -7.06 -14.27
N ALA A 39 0.43 -6.60 -13.87
CA ALA A 39 0.81 -5.20 -13.87
C ALA A 39 2.32 -5.06 -14.08
N ARG A 40 2.72 -3.95 -14.69
CA ARG A 40 4.12 -3.53 -14.83
C ARG A 40 4.43 -2.37 -13.88
N ARG A 41 3.43 -1.64 -13.43
CA ARG A 41 3.60 -0.44 -12.60
C ARG A 41 2.73 -0.51 -11.36
N VAL A 42 3.31 -0.19 -10.21
CA VAL A 42 2.60 -0.03 -8.95
C VAL A 42 2.72 1.43 -8.51
N ILE A 43 1.59 2.10 -8.33
CA ILE A 43 1.49 3.51 -7.96
C ILE A 43 1.03 3.60 -6.51
N ASN A 44 1.75 4.33 -5.68
CA ASN A 44 1.30 4.72 -4.35
C ASN A 44 1.15 6.25 -4.36
N LEU A 45 -0.07 6.72 -4.60
CA LEU A 45 -0.37 8.13 -4.82
C LEU A 45 -0.68 8.82 -3.49
N LYS A 46 0.06 9.89 -3.19
CA LYS A 46 -0.25 10.75 -2.05
C LYS A 46 -1.50 11.55 -2.34
N VAL A 47 -2.43 11.55 -1.40
CA VAL A 47 -3.60 12.43 -1.41
C VAL A 47 -3.55 13.36 -0.22
N ASP A 48 -4.00 14.58 -0.43
CA ASP A 48 -4.12 15.56 0.64
C ASP A 48 -5.10 15.07 1.70
N GLU A 49 -4.72 15.32 2.94
CA GLU A 49 -5.57 15.12 4.09
C GLU A 49 -6.74 16.10 4.04
N ASN A 50 -7.98 15.62 4.22
CA ASN A 50 -9.15 16.47 4.34
C ASN A 50 -9.83 16.30 5.70
N TYR A 51 -9.09 16.62 6.75
CA TYR A 51 -9.57 16.46 8.13
C TYR A 51 -10.62 17.49 8.51
N SER A 52 -10.51 18.72 7.99
CA SER A 52 -11.44 19.82 8.28
C SER A 52 -12.75 19.77 7.49
N GLY A 53 -12.91 18.85 6.54
CA GLY A 53 -14.12 18.80 5.70
C GLY A 53 -14.20 19.91 4.65
N ASP A 54 -13.17 20.75 4.51
CA ASP A 54 -13.21 21.95 3.66
C ASP A 54 -13.23 21.63 2.16
N LYS A 55 -12.61 20.52 1.74
CA LYS A 55 -12.83 19.99 0.40
C LYS A 55 -14.15 19.23 0.39
N THR A 56 -14.99 19.53 -0.58
CA THR A 56 -16.29 18.86 -0.80
C THR A 56 -16.35 18.12 -2.13
N ASP A 57 -15.38 18.37 -3.02
CA ASP A 57 -15.21 17.67 -4.29
C ASP A 57 -14.15 16.56 -4.14
N PHE A 58 -14.62 15.34 -3.90
CA PHE A 58 -13.77 14.16 -3.85
C PHE A 58 -13.98 13.28 -5.06
N LYS A 59 -12.88 12.95 -5.73
CA LYS A 59 -12.84 11.80 -6.62
C LYS A 59 -12.79 10.53 -5.78
N SER A 60 -13.45 9.47 -6.27
CA SER A 60 -13.28 8.14 -5.68
C SER A 60 -11.80 7.73 -5.70
N PRO A 61 -11.34 6.89 -4.76
CA PRO A 61 -9.95 6.42 -4.74
C PRO A 61 -9.46 5.88 -6.09
N GLU A 62 -10.30 5.10 -6.75
CA GLU A 62 -10.04 4.56 -8.08
C GLU A 62 -9.88 5.65 -9.14
N ASN A 63 -10.80 6.64 -9.18
CA ASN A 63 -10.76 7.73 -10.15
C ASN A 63 -9.54 8.64 -9.93
N SER A 64 -9.13 8.87 -8.68
CA SER A 64 -7.92 9.65 -8.35
C SER A 64 -6.67 9.05 -8.98
N ILE A 65 -6.49 7.73 -8.84
CA ILE A 65 -5.32 7.04 -9.41
C ILE A 65 -5.47 6.91 -10.93
N ARG A 66 -6.67 6.60 -11.44
CA ARG A 66 -6.92 6.49 -12.88
C ARG A 66 -6.55 7.78 -13.60
N ASP A 67 -7.09 8.91 -13.15
CA ASP A 67 -6.86 10.20 -13.82
C ASP A 67 -5.39 10.61 -13.72
N TYR A 68 -4.73 10.33 -12.59
CA TYR A 68 -3.30 10.52 -12.44
C TYR A 68 -2.50 9.67 -13.44
N ALA A 69 -2.80 8.37 -13.53
CA ALA A 69 -2.16 7.46 -14.47
C ALA A 69 -2.43 7.86 -15.93
N MET A 70 -3.63 8.34 -16.27
CA MET A 70 -3.97 8.87 -17.60
C MET A 70 -3.08 10.06 -17.96
N ASN A 71 -2.97 11.03 -17.05
CA ASN A 71 -2.16 12.24 -17.27
C ASN A 71 -0.67 11.95 -17.47
N GLN A 72 -0.18 10.86 -16.88
CA GLN A 72 1.20 10.40 -17.05
C GLN A 72 1.39 9.42 -18.23
N GLY A 73 0.31 8.99 -18.89
CA GLY A 73 0.36 7.99 -19.97
C GLY A 73 0.65 6.56 -19.50
N TRP A 74 0.22 6.18 -18.30
CA TRP A 74 0.57 4.91 -17.63
C TRP A 74 -0.55 3.86 -17.57
N MET A 75 -1.61 4.01 -18.37
CA MET A 75 -2.86 3.26 -18.21
C MET A 75 -2.80 1.75 -18.47
N GLU A 76 -1.88 1.28 -19.33
CA GLU A 76 -2.01 -0.07 -19.90
C GLU A 76 -1.59 -1.20 -18.95
N SER A 77 -0.90 -0.92 -17.85
CA SER A 77 -0.42 -1.97 -16.93
C SER A 77 -0.07 -1.42 -15.55
N ALA A 78 -0.96 -0.58 -15.00
CA ALA A 78 -0.79 0.04 -13.68
C ALA A 78 -1.82 -0.48 -12.67
N ILE A 79 -1.36 -0.62 -11.44
CA ILE A 79 -2.19 -0.77 -10.24
C ILE A 79 -1.81 0.30 -9.24
N GLY A 80 -2.66 0.57 -8.26
CA GLY A 80 -2.24 1.51 -7.23
C GLY A 80 -3.03 1.56 -5.94
N PHE A 81 -2.42 2.28 -5.01
CA PHE A 81 -2.89 2.60 -3.68
C PHE A 81 -3.02 4.12 -3.55
N LEU A 82 -3.85 4.53 -2.60
CA LEU A 82 -3.78 5.87 -2.05
C LEU A 82 -3.03 5.86 -0.73
N THR A 83 -2.37 6.95 -0.42
CA THR A 83 -1.71 7.13 0.87
C THR A 83 -1.87 8.56 1.36
N SER A 84 -2.11 8.71 2.67
CA SER A 84 -1.95 9.98 3.38
C SER A 84 -0.61 10.04 4.12
N ALA A 85 0.18 8.96 4.10
CA ALA A 85 1.48 8.93 4.72
C ALA A 85 2.44 9.90 4.02
N SER A 86 3.43 10.40 4.78
CA SER A 86 4.52 11.18 4.17
C SER A 86 5.32 10.29 3.23
N MET A 87 5.68 10.81 2.05
CA MET A 87 6.58 10.11 1.13
C MET A 87 8.00 9.99 1.70
N ASP A 88 8.36 10.83 2.68
CA ASP A 88 9.61 10.69 3.43
C ASP A 88 9.66 9.42 4.30
N SER A 89 8.51 8.78 4.55
CA SER A 89 8.43 7.48 5.23
C SER A 89 8.79 6.31 4.32
N TYR A 90 9.09 6.56 3.05
CA TYR A 90 9.46 5.51 2.11
C TYR A 90 10.67 4.73 2.61
N ALA A 91 10.51 3.40 2.63
CA ALA A 91 11.58 2.47 2.91
C ALA A 91 11.55 1.32 1.91
N ALA A 92 12.73 0.81 1.60
CA ALA A 92 12.89 -0.40 0.80
C ALA A 92 13.89 -1.36 1.42
N SER A 93 13.66 -2.65 1.21
CA SER A 93 14.57 -3.70 1.63
C SER A 93 14.60 -4.82 0.60
N ARG A 94 15.77 -5.42 0.41
CA ARG A 94 15.98 -6.50 -0.53
C ARG A 94 16.75 -7.62 0.16
N LEU A 95 16.21 -8.83 0.10
CA LEU A 95 16.83 -10.03 0.64
C LEU A 95 16.96 -11.10 -0.45
N SER A 96 18.02 -11.90 -0.35
CA SER A 96 18.28 -13.01 -1.26
C SER A 96 18.57 -14.29 -0.46
N PHE A 97 17.99 -15.40 -0.89
CA PHE A 97 18.26 -16.73 -0.38
C PHE A 97 18.42 -17.69 -1.57
N ASP A 98 19.65 -18.19 -1.77
CA ASP A 98 20.05 -18.88 -3.00
C ASP A 98 19.65 -18.07 -4.25
N LYS A 99 18.73 -18.61 -5.08
CA LYS A 99 18.24 -17.98 -6.31
C LYS A 99 16.99 -17.13 -6.08
N LEU A 100 16.35 -17.22 -4.92
CA LEU A 100 15.17 -16.44 -4.58
C LEU A 100 15.59 -15.04 -4.14
N ARG A 101 14.99 -14.02 -4.75
CA ARG A 101 15.16 -12.63 -4.34
C ARG A 101 13.79 -12.01 -4.12
N VAL A 102 13.65 -11.38 -2.96
CA VAL A 102 12.44 -10.64 -2.56
C VAL A 102 12.86 -9.20 -2.27
N GLU A 103 12.12 -8.26 -2.85
CA GLU A 103 12.26 -6.84 -2.60
C GLU A 103 10.94 -6.31 -2.05
N THR A 104 11.01 -5.41 -1.08
CA THR A 104 9.84 -4.79 -0.47
C THR A 104 10.00 -3.29 -0.48
N HIS A 105 8.94 -2.59 -0.87
CA HIS A 105 8.83 -1.14 -0.84
C HIS A 105 7.62 -0.78 0.02
N LEU A 106 7.74 0.19 0.92
CA LEU A 106 6.63 0.59 1.74
C LEU A 106 6.65 2.08 2.05
N THR A 107 5.48 2.62 2.37
CA THR A 107 5.30 3.89 3.06
C THR A 107 4.47 3.65 4.31
N SER A 108 4.72 4.41 5.37
CA SER A 108 4.05 4.21 6.66
C SER A 108 3.59 5.53 7.28
N GLY A 109 2.32 5.59 7.65
CA GLY A 109 1.75 6.63 8.50
C GLY A 109 0.89 5.97 9.59
N LEU A 110 1.16 6.27 10.86
CA LEU A 110 0.53 5.61 12.02
C LEU A 110 -0.42 6.54 12.80
N SER A 111 -0.76 7.68 12.22
CA SER A 111 -1.60 8.69 12.88
C SER A 111 -3.00 8.17 13.20
N ASN A 112 -3.51 7.22 12.40
CA ASN A 112 -4.77 6.52 12.58
C ASN A 112 -4.59 5.01 12.85
N ALA A 113 -3.54 4.61 13.56
CA ALA A 113 -3.33 3.20 13.91
C ALA A 113 -4.61 2.54 14.46
N ARG A 114 -4.88 1.30 14.03
CA ARG A 114 -6.07 0.50 14.38
C ARG A 114 -5.67 -0.93 14.74
N ALA A 115 -6.46 -1.56 15.60
CA ALA A 115 -6.38 -2.97 15.91
C ALA A 115 -7.54 -3.72 15.24
N ALA A 116 -7.27 -4.91 14.72
CA ALA A 116 -8.33 -5.80 14.25
C ALA A 116 -9.28 -6.14 15.41
N GLY A 117 -10.58 -5.94 15.18
CA GLY A 117 -11.62 -6.06 16.22
C GLY A 117 -12.01 -4.74 16.88
N ASP A 118 -11.37 -3.62 16.53
CA ASP A 118 -11.85 -2.28 16.89
C ASP A 118 -13.28 -2.06 16.39
N GLU A 119 -14.06 -1.26 17.13
CA GLU A 119 -15.37 -0.84 16.66
C GLU A 119 -15.26 -0.11 15.33
N ALA A 120 -16.11 -0.48 14.37
CA ALA A 120 -16.17 0.22 13.10
C ALA A 120 -16.69 1.64 13.32
N GLU A 121 -15.92 2.63 12.86
CA GLU A 121 -16.27 4.07 12.92
C GLU A 121 -17.37 4.45 11.90
N TYR A 122 -18.33 3.55 11.62
CA TYR A 122 -19.43 3.75 10.67
C TYR A 122 -20.28 5.00 10.99
N ARG A 123 -20.36 5.40 12.26
CA ARG A 123 -21.13 6.59 12.69
C ARG A 123 -20.39 7.92 12.48
N GLU A 124 -19.08 7.90 12.25
CA GLU A 124 -18.26 9.10 12.01
C GLU A 124 -18.05 9.41 10.52
N LEU A 125 -18.79 8.76 9.59
CA LEU A 125 -18.87 9.23 8.19
C LEU A 125 -19.47 10.66 8.07
N LEU A 126 -20.01 11.20 9.17
CA LEU A 126 -20.58 12.55 9.28
C LEU A 126 -19.74 13.50 10.17
N SER A 127 -18.62 13.05 10.73
CA SER A 127 -17.75 13.87 11.58
C SER A 127 -16.29 13.76 11.15
N GLU A 128 -15.56 14.86 11.27
CA GLU A 128 -14.16 15.05 10.87
C GLU A 128 -13.28 13.80 11.07
N VAL A 129 -12.78 13.25 9.95
CA VAL A 129 -11.73 12.22 9.98
C VAL A 129 -10.51 12.87 10.66
N LYS A 130 -10.23 12.51 11.92
CA LYS A 130 -9.26 13.24 12.75
C LYS A 130 -7.81 13.10 12.30
N SER A 131 -7.47 11.98 11.66
CA SER A 131 -6.20 11.78 10.98
C SER A 131 -6.24 10.57 10.05
N GLY A 132 -5.42 10.58 9.02
CA GLY A 132 -5.27 9.58 7.99
C GLY A 132 -3.83 9.11 7.99
N GLY A 133 -3.66 7.80 8.09
CA GLY A 133 -2.39 7.11 7.99
C GLY A 133 -2.61 5.80 7.23
N THR A 134 -1.58 5.37 6.51
CA THR A 134 -1.62 4.16 5.69
C THR A 134 -0.29 3.47 5.77
N ILE A 135 -0.30 2.15 5.91
CA ILE A 135 0.86 1.33 5.62
C ILE A 135 0.59 0.62 4.30
N ASN A 136 1.23 1.11 3.23
CA ASN A 136 1.15 0.49 1.91
C ASN A 136 2.43 -0.28 1.64
N THR A 137 2.29 -1.55 1.25
CA THR A 137 3.41 -2.48 1.06
C THR A 137 3.39 -3.10 -0.32
N ILE A 138 4.51 -3.06 -1.02
CA ILE A 138 4.74 -3.69 -2.32
C ILE A 138 5.82 -4.72 -2.13
N VAL A 139 5.49 -6.00 -2.28
CA VAL A 139 6.46 -7.10 -2.22
C VAL A 139 6.64 -7.63 -3.64
N ILE A 140 7.89 -7.77 -4.07
CA ILE A 140 8.24 -8.21 -5.42
C ILE A 140 9.14 -9.41 -5.31
N CYS A 141 8.75 -10.49 -5.99
CA CYS A 141 9.55 -11.71 -6.07
C CYS A 141 10.12 -11.89 -7.47
N ASN A 142 11.40 -12.27 -7.56
CA ASN A 142 12.03 -12.59 -8.84
C ASN A 142 11.53 -13.90 -9.46
N THR A 143 10.84 -14.73 -8.68
CA THR A 143 10.33 -16.03 -9.10
C THR A 143 8.81 -15.99 -9.19
N PRO A 144 8.20 -16.48 -10.29
CA PRO A 144 6.76 -16.53 -10.39
C PRO A 144 6.15 -17.36 -9.25
N LEU A 145 5.21 -16.77 -8.53
CA LEU A 145 4.42 -17.46 -7.51
C LEU A 145 3.16 -18.04 -8.14
N THR A 146 2.71 -19.19 -7.64
CA THR A 146 1.33 -19.61 -7.87
C THR A 146 0.39 -18.64 -7.16
N LEU A 147 -0.89 -18.59 -7.57
CA LEU A 147 -1.86 -17.75 -6.87
C LEU A 147 -1.94 -18.13 -5.38
N GLN A 148 -1.91 -19.42 -5.05
CA GLN A 148 -1.93 -19.89 -3.66
C GLN A 148 -0.72 -19.36 -2.88
N ALA A 149 0.49 -19.42 -3.48
CA ALA A 149 1.70 -18.90 -2.83
C ALA A 149 1.68 -17.38 -2.68
N ALA A 150 1.10 -16.64 -3.64
CA ALA A 150 0.94 -15.19 -3.52
C ALA A 150 -0.06 -14.82 -2.40
N MET A 151 -1.16 -15.56 -2.27
CA MET A 151 -2.12 -15.36 -1.17
C MET A 151 -1.49 -15.66 0.20
N GLU A 152 -0.71 -16.74 0.30
CA GLU A 152 0.06 -17.06 1.51
C GLU A 152 1.05 -15.94 1.86
N ALA A 153 1.80 -15.45 0.87
CA ALA A 153 2.72 -14.34 1.06
C ALA A 153 2.02 -13.06 1.52
N LEU A 154 0.80 -12.79 1.03
CA LEU A 154 -0.01 -11.65 1.48
C LEU A 154 -0.40 -11.77 2.96
N MET A 155 -0.78 -12.97 3.41
CA MET A 155 -1.05 -13.25 4.83
C MET A 155 0.20 -13.08 5.69
N ILE A 156 1.36 -13.56 5.23
CA ILE A 156 2.64 -13.39 5.92
C ILE A 156 3.01 -11.91 6.02
N ALA A 157 2.87 -11.14 4.94
CA ALA A 157 3.15 -9.71 4.94
C ALA A 157 2.27 -8.94 5.94
N ALA A 158 0.97 -9.28 6.01
CA ALA A 158 0.06 -8.71 7.00
C ALA A 158 0.47 -9.08 8.44
N GLY A 159 0.84 -10.33 8.68
CA GLY A 159 1.32 -10.80 9.99
C GLY A 159 2.63 -10.13 10.40
N ALA A 160 3.57 -9.96 9.48
CA ALA A 160 4.84 -9.28 9.71
C ALA A 160 4.63 -7.82 10.10
N LYS A 161 3.77 -7.10 9.37
CA LYS A 161 3.37 -5.72 9.72
C LYS A 161 2.78 -5.65 11.13
N ALA A 162 1.81 -6.50 11.45
CA ALA A 162 1.19 -6.52 12.77
C ALA A 162 2.22 -6.85 13.88
N ARG A 163 3.16 -7.77 13.62
CA ARG A 163 4.24 -8.10 14.56
C ARG A 163 5.16 -6.92 14.82
N VAL A 164 5.57 -6.18 13.79
CA VAL A 164 6.40 -4.98 13.95
C VAL A 164 5.67 -3.93 14.79
N LEU A 165 4.38 -3.69 14.53
CA LEU A 165 3.58 -2.75 15.33
C LEU A 165 3.46 -3.19 16.80
N GLN A 166 3.34 -4.49 17.05
CA GLN A 166 3.35 -5.06 18.38
C GLN A 166 4.70 -4.85 19.09
N GLU A 167 5.83 -5.14 18.42
CA GLU A 167 7.17 -4.94 18.98
C GLU A 167 7.46 -3.47 19.29
N MET A 168 6.94 -2.56 18.47
CA MET A 168 7.02 -1.11 18.68
C MET A 168 6.02 -0.59 19.72
N GLY A 169 5.12 -1.43 20.25
CA GLY A 169 4.11 -1.04 21.21
C GLY A 169 3.08 -0.04 20.67
N VAL A 170 2.84 -0.03 19.35
CA VAL A 170 1.90 0.90 18.72
C VAL A 170 0.48 0.58 19.17
N LYS A 171 -0.23 1.61 19.64
CA LYS A 171 -1.60 1.49 20.16
C LYS A 171 -2.64 1.93 19.14
N SER A 172 -3.78 1.24 19.12
CA SER A 172 -4.97 1.69 18.42
C SER A 172 -5.45 3.02 19.01
N ARG A 173 -5.86 3.94 18.13
CA ARG A 173 -6.49 5.20 18.55
C ARG A 173 -7.95 5.04 18.98
N VAL A 174 -8.54 3.85 18.82
CA VAL A 174 -9.93 3.55 19.17
C VAL A 174 -10.02 2.83 20.50
N SER A 175 -9.27 1.73 20.68
CA SER A 175 -9.44 0.80 21.80
C SER A 175 -8.25 0.72 22.76
N ASP A 176 -7.15 1.43 22.48
CA ASP A 176 -5.85 1.27 23.17
C ASP A 176 -5.28 -0.17 23.15
N ALA A 177 -5.84 -1.06 22.33
CA ALA A 177 -5.26 -2.36 22.00
C ALA A 177 -3.98 -2.20 21.18
N ILE A 178 -3.19 -3.26 21.04
CA ILE A 178 -2.04 -3.26 20.12
C ILE A 178 -2.55 -3.15 18.68
N ALA A 179 -2.05 -2.17 17.95
CA ALA A 179 -2.42 -1.96 16.56
C ALA A 179 -1.89 -3.11 15.67
N THR A 180 -2.71 -3.52 14.72
CA THR A 180 -2.36 -4.52 13.69
C THR A 180 -2.12 -3.88 12.32
N GLY A 181 -2.41 -2.58 12.20
CA GLY A 181 -2.30 -1.82 10.97
C GLY A 181 -2.87 -0.40 11.11
N THR A 182 -3.33 0.14 9.99
CA THR A 182 -4.24 1.29 9.94
C THR A 182 -5.60 0.90 9.35
N GLY A 183 -6.55 1.82 9.37
CA GLY A 183 -7.88 1.61 8.78
C GLY A 183 -7.89 1.41 7.25
N THR A 184 -6.79 1.71 6.56
CA THR A 184 -6.72 1.78 5.09
C THR A 184 -5.42 1.19 4.53
N ASP A 185 -4.87 0.18 5.19
CA ASP A 185 -3.66 -0.49 4.72
C ASP A 185 -3.91 -1.24 3.40
N SER A 186 -2.96 -1.11 2.46
CA SER A 186 -2.95 -1.91 1.24
C SER A 186 -1.66 -2.71 1.10
N SER A 187 -1.75 -3.87 0.46
CA SER A 187 -0.56 -4.68 0.16
C SER A 187 -0.72 -5.39 -1.17
N VAL A 188 0.40 -5.54 -1.89
CA VAL A 188 0.47 -6.36 -3.11
C VAL A 188 1.72 -7.23 -3.09
N ILE A 189 1.56 -8.46 -3.58
CA ILE A 189 2.63 -9.43 -3.84
C ILE A 189 2.72 -9.69 -5.34
#